data_AF-A0AAE0E362-F1
#
_entry.id   AF-A0AAE0E362-F1
#
_cell.length_a   1.000
_cell.length_b   1.000
_cell.length_c   1.000
_cell.angle_alpha   90.00
_cell.angle_beta   90.00
_cell.angle_gamma   90.00
#
_symmetry.space_group_name_H-M   'P 1'
#
loop_
_entity.id
_entity.type
_entity.pdbx_description
1 polymer ?
#
loop_
_entity_poly.entity_id
_entity_poly.type
_entity_poly.pdbx_seq_one_letter_code
_entity_poly.pdbx_strand_id
1 'polypeptide(L)' 'MTIPEQRSAALQEAAEAYLVGLFEDTNLCAIHARGVTIIPKDIQLARRIRGERA' A
#
# COMPACT_ATOMS: atom_id res chain seq x y z
N MET A 1 8.23 23.40 -16.42
CA MET A 1 8.45 22.11 -15.74
C MET A 1 7.35 21.16 -16.20
N THR A 2 7.49 20.60 -17.41
CA THR A 2 6.51 19.66 -17.98
C THR A 2 7.10 18.27 -17.83
N ILE A 3 6.46 17.44 -17.01
CA ILE A 3 6.83 16.02 -16.89
C ILE A 3 6.32 15.32 -18.16
N PRO A 4 7.14 14.53 -18.87
CA PRO A 4 6.69 13.76 -20.04
C PRO A 4 5.52 12.84 -19.66
N GLU A 5 4.57 12.63 -20.57
CA GLU A 5 3.37 11.85 -20.32
C GLU A 5 3.70 10.42 -19.89
N GLN A 6 4.75 9.83 -20.47
CA GLN A 6 5.26 8.50 -20.11
C GLN A 6 5.79 8.45 -18.67
N ARG A 7 6.35 9.55 -18.17
CA ARG A 7 6.92 9.61 -16.82
C ARG A 7 5.82 9.76 -15.76
N SER A 8 4.71 10.41 -16.09
CA SER A 8 3.53 10.43 -15.22
C SER A 8 2.86 9.06 -15.16
N ALA A 9 2.72 8.38 -16.30
CA ALA A 9 2.14 7.03 -16.37
C ALA A 9 2.99 6.01 -15.58
N ALA A 10 4.32 6.03 -15.75
CA ALA A 10 5.21 5.13 -15.02
C ALA A 10 5.18 5.35 -13.50
N LEU A 11 5.08 6.60 -13.04
CA LEU A 11 4.95 6.90 -11.61
C LEU A 11 3.59 6.45 -11.07
N GLN A 12 2.52 6.63 -11.84
CA GLN A 12 1.19 6.15 -11.46
C GLN A 12 1.16 4.63 -11.37
N GLU A 13 1.69 3.92 -12.37
CA GLU A 13 1.73 2.46 -12.39
C GLU A 13 2.56 1.90 -11.21
N ALA A 14 3.71 2.52 -10.91
CA ALA A 14 4.50 2.15 -9.74
C ALA A 14 3.76 2.42 -8.42
N ALA A 15 3.02 3.54 -8.32
CA ALA A 15 2.23 3.87 -7.14
C ALA A 15 1.05 2.91 -6.96
N GLU A 16 0.34 2.56 -8.03
CA GLU A 16 -0.75 1.60 -8.01
C GLU A 16 -0.26 0.20 -7.61
N ALA A 17 0.82 -0.29 -8.23
CA ALA A 17 1.42 -1.56 -7.87
C ALA A 17 1.83 -1.62 -6.39
N TYR A 18 2.41 -0.54 -5.87
CA TYR A 18 2.76 -0.42 -4.47
C TYR A 18 1.53 -0.45 -3.55
N LEU A 19 0.49 0.34 -3.87
CA LEU A 19 -0.73 0.40 -3.07
C LEU A 19 -1.49 -0.93 -3.08
N VAL A 20 -1.57 -1.61 -4.21
CA VAL A 20 -2.20 -2.94 -4.32
C VAL A 20 -1.49 -3.92 -3.39
N GLY A 21 -0.17 -4.03 -3.45
CA GLY A 21 0.58 -4.92 -2.56
C GLY A 21 0.44 -4.53 -1.08
N LEU A 22 0.42 -3.23 -0.77
CA LEU A 22 0.21 -2.78 0.60
C LEU A 22 -1.19 -3.14 1.13
N PHE A 23 -2.22 -3.01 0.30
CA PHE A 23 -3.60 -3.37 0.68
C PHE A 23 -3.80 -4.88 0.81
N GLU A 24 -3.10 -5.70 0.03
CA GLU A 24 -3.08 -7.16 0.20
C GLU A 24 -2.56 -7.55 1.60
N ASP A 25 -1.41 -7.01 2.01
CA ASP A 25 -0.85 -7.26 3.34
C ASP A 25 -1.71 -6.70 4.47
N THR A 26 -2.30 -5.54 4.22
CA THR A 26 -3.23 -4.92 5.17
C THR A 26 -4.49 -5.77 5.35
N ASN A 27 -5.03 -6.33 4.26
CA ASN A 27 -6.17 -7.24 4.30
C ASN A 27 -5.84 -8.52 5.09
N LEU A 28 -4.64 -9.08 4.90
CA LEU A 28 -4.16 -10.22 5.71
C LEU A 28 -4.07 -9.85 7.21
N CYS A 29 -3.61 -8.65 7.53
CA CYS A 29 -3.58 -8.15 8.91
C CYS A 29 -4.99 -8.03 9.51
N ALA A 30 -5.96 -7.51 8.75
CA ALA A 30 -7.35 -7.41 9.17
C ALA A 30 -7.99 -8.79 9.42
N ILE A 31 -7.78 -9.74 8.50
CA ILE A 31 -8.27 -11.13 8.64
C ILE A 31 -7.63 -11.81 9.85
N HIS A 32 -6.34 -11.60 10.10
CA HIS A 32 -5.64 -12.12 11.27
C HIS A 32 -6.28 -11.64 12.58
N ALA A 33 -6.73 -10.39 12.62
CA ALA A 33 -7.47 -9.82 13.75
C ALA A 33 -8.96 -10.22 13.80
N ARG A 34 -9.42 -11.13 12.93
CA ARG A 34 -10.83 -11.50 12.70
C ARG A 34 -11.72 -10.31 12.29
N GLY A 35 -11.12 -9.28 11.69
CA GLY A 35 -11.83 -8.15 11.10
C GLY A 35 -12.12 -8.39 9.62
N VAL A 36 -13.20 -7.77 9.12
CA VAL A 36 -13.56 -7.75 7.67
C VAL A 36 -13.32 -6.35 7.07
N THR A 37 -13.17 -5.34 7.92
CA THR A 37 -12.93 -3.94 7.53
C THR A 37 -11.48 -3.59 7.81
N ILE A 38 -10.77 -3.12 6.78
CA ILE A 38 -9.42 -2.57 6.92
C ILE A 38 -9.48 -1.27 7.72
N ILE A 39 -8.68 -1.16 8.78
CA ILE A 39 -8.55 0.05 9.59
C ILE A 39 -7.13 0.63 9.50
N PRO A 40 -6.92 1.93 9.81
CA PRO A 40 -5.59 2.56 9.74
C PRO A 40 -4.50 1.84 10.54
N LYS A 41 -4.89 1.14 11.62
CA LYS A 41 -3.97 0.33 12.44
C LYS A 41 -3.41 -0.88 11.67
N ASP A 42 -4.19 -1.47 10.78
CA ASP A 42 -3.76 -2.62 9.96
C ASP A 42 -2.72 -2.15 8.93
N ILE A 43 -2.91 -0.96 8.35
CA ILE A 43 -1.95 -0.36 7.40
C ILE A 43 -0.65 -0.06 8.13
N GLN A 44 -0.72 0.53 9.33
CA GLN A 44 0.47 0.80 10.14
C GLN A 44 1.23 -0.50 10.49
N LEU A 45 0.49 -1.57 10.79
CA LEU A 45 1.08 -2.88 11.07
C LEU A 45 1.72 -3.48 9.82
N ALA A 46 1.03 -3.47 8.68
CA ALA A 46 1.54 -3.97 7.40
C ALA A 46 2.81 -3.24 6.97
N ARG A 47 2.84 -1.91 7.06
CA ARG A 47 4.04 -1.09 6.78
C ARG A 47 5.20 -1.41 7.72
N ARG A 48 4.90 -1.63 9.01
CA ARG A 48 5.92 -2.03 10.01
C ARG A 48 6.49 -3.42 9.70
N ILE A 49 5.66 -4.36 9.27
CA ILE A 49 6.09 -5.72 8.88
C ILE A 49 6.94 -5.67 7.61
N ARG A 50 6.58 -4.85 6.62
CA ARG A 50 7.40 -4.59 5.41
C ARG A 50 8.74 -3.92 5.71
N GLY A 51 8.96 -3.44 6.94
CA GLY A 51 10.18 -2.73 7.31
C GLY A 51 10.24 -1.31 6.78
N GLU A 52 9.14 -0.78 6.27
CA GLU A 52 9.01 0.63 5.90
C GLU A 52 8.99 1.47 7.16
N ARG A 53 10.16 1.94 7.56
CA ARG A 53 10.30 2.89 8.65
C ARG A 53 9.92 4.27 8.13
N ALA A 54 9.10 4.98 8.90
CA ALA A 54 8.96 6.43 8.80
C ALA A 54 10.31 7.08 9.14
#